data_AF-H0EZ90-F1
#
_entry.id   AF-H0EZ90-F1
#
_cell.length_a   1.000
_cell.length_b   1.000
_cell.length_c   1.000
_cell.angle_alpha   90.00
_cell.angle_beta   90.00
_cell.angle_gamma   90.00
#
_symmetry.space_group_name_H-M   'P 1'
#
loop_
_entity.id
_entity.type
_entity.pdbx_description
1 polymer ?
#
loop_
_entity_poly.entity_id
_entity_poly.type
_entity_poly.pdbx_seq_one_letter_code
_entity_poly.pdbx_strand_id
1 'polypeptide(L)'
;MGEKYVEPVGTMVITNESTGGKANVEFKQKGMFGGRSEDVVVDTFGPDGSSTGLGLVGTWTTSLKVVENGKTGGEIWHVGELVDNAAQRYGLTTFAASYVRISAR
;
A
#
# COMPACT_ATOMS: atom_id res chain seq x y z
N MET A 1 20.38 8.99 -18.96
CA MET A 1 19.86 7.92 -18.08
C MET A 1 18.83 8.56 -17.15
N GLY A 2 17.65 7.96 -17.00
CA GLY A 2 16.58 8.47 -16.13
C GLY A 2 16.73 8.02 -14.67
N GLU A 3 15.92 8.60 -13.79
CA GLU A 3 15.82 8.21 -12.38
C GLU A 3 15.25 6.78 -12.27
N LYS A 4 15.91 5.94 -11.48
CA LYS A 4 15.44 4.56 -11.22
C LYS A 4 14.36 4.59 -10.14
N TYR A 5 13.28 3.84 -10.35
CA TYR A 5 12.22 3.67 -9.37
C TYR A 5 11.70 2.22 -9.38
N VAL A 6 10.86 1.90 -8.39
CA VAL A 6 10.13 0.64 -8.30
C VAL A 6 8.64 0.91 -8.24
N GLU A 7 7.86 -0.01 -8.80
CA GLU A 7 6.41 -0.04 -8.65
C GLU A 7 5.92 -1.49 -8.57
N PRO A 8 4.93 -1.77 -7.70
CA PRO A 8 4.21 -3.05 -7.72
C PRO A 8 3.26 -3.10 -8.92
N VAL A 9 2.96 -4.32 -9.40
CA VAL A 9 2.06 -4.54 -10.55
C VAL A 9 1.11 -5.70 -10.30
N GLY A 10 -0.07 -5.62 -10.90
CA GLY A 10 -1.06 -6.70 -10.90
C GLY A 10 -1.89 -6.75 -9.63
N THR A 11 -2.41 -7.93 -9.33
CA THR A 11 -3.36 -8.14 -8.22
C THR A 11 -2.79 -9.13 -7.22
N MET A 12 -2.80 -8.75 -5.94
CA MET A 12 -2.51 -9.62 -4.81
C MET A 12 -3.82 -10.00 -4.11
N VAL A 13 -4.00 -11.28 -3.79
CA VAL A 13 -5.21 -11.78 -3.11
C VAL A 13 -4.86 -12.18 -1.68
N ILE A 14 -5.56 -11.61 -0.71
CA ILE A 14 -5.49 -11.97 0.70
C ILE A 14 -6.72 -12.81 1.04
N THR A 15 -6.53 -13.99 1.64
CA THR A 15 -7.64 -14.87 2.06
C THR A 15 -7.59 -15.07 3.57
N ASN A 16 -8.73 -14.93 4.23
CA ASN A 16 -8.91 -15.36 5.60
C ASN A 16 -9.40 -16.81 5.59
N GLU A 17 -8.52 -17.76 5.92
CA GLU A 17 -8.85 -19.19 5.89
C GLU A 17 -9.87 -19.61 6.95
N SER A 18 -10.00 -18.85 8.04
CA SER A 18 -10.95 -19.17 9.11
C SER A 18 -12.38 -18.75 8.78
N THR A 19 -12.57 -17.67 8.03
CA THR A 19 -13.90 -17.16 7.67
C THR A 19 -14.26 -17.41 6.21
N GLY A 20 -13.28 -17.63 5.32
CA GLY A 20 -13.45 -17.70 3.87
C GLY A 20 -13.48 -16.33 3.18
N GLY A 21 -13.41 -15.22 3.93
CA GLY A 21 -13.39 -13.86 3.37
C GLY A 21 -12.12 -13.58 2.56
N LYS A 22 -12.23 -12.67 1.58
CA LYS A 22 -11.12 -12.35 0.66
C LYS A 22 -10.98 -10.85 0.46
N ALA A 23 -9.77 -10.41 0.14
CA ALA A 23 -9.49 -9.06 -0.34
C ALA A 23 -8.62 -9.13 -1.60
N ASN A 24 -9.05 -8.46 -2.66
CA ASN A 24 -8.27 -8.30 -3.88
C ASN A 24 -7.61 -6.91 -3.85
N VAL A 25 -6.29 -6.88 -3.77
CA VAL A 25 -5.47 -5.67 -3.78
C VAL A 25 -4.93 -5.47 -5.19
N GLU A 26 -5.43 -4.46 -5.90
CA GLU A 26 -4.98 -4.13 -7.25
C GLU A 26 -4.05 -2.92 -7.23
N PHE A 27 -2.83 -3.12 -7.73
CA PHE A 27 -1.90 -2.04 -8.03
C PHE A 27 -2.16 -1.56 -9.45
N LYS A 28 -2.77 -0.38 -9.57
CA LYS A 28 -3.15 0.16 -10.88
C LYS A 28 -1.90 0.35 -11.72
N GLN A 29 -2.00 0.10 -13.01
CA GLN A 29 -0.92 0.40 -13.95
C GLN A 29 -1.22 1.70 -14.68
N LYS A 30 -0.17 2.49 -14.92
CA LYS A 30 -0.25 3.68 -15.77
C LYS A 30 0.36 3.35 -17.13
N GLY A 31 -0.17 3.97 -18.19
CA GLY A 31 0.36 3.78 -19.54
C GLY A 31 1.75 4.41 -19.72
N MET A 32 2.29 4.31 -20.94
CA MET A 32 3.65 4.73 -21.32
C MET A 32 4.04 6.18 -20.95
N PHE A 33 3.07 7.04 -20.63
CA PHE A 33 3.29 8.45 -20.28
C PHE A 33 2.90 8.82 -18.84
N GLY A 34 2.41 7.87 -18.03
CA GLY A 34 1.85 8.17 -16.71
C GLY A 34 2.86 8.21 -15.57
N GLY A 35 4.15 8.00 -15.86
CA GLY A 35 5.19 7.90 -14.82
C GLY A 35 4.98 6.71 -13.89
N ARG A 36 5.52 6.80 -12.66
CA ARG A 36 5.33 5.77 -11.62
C ARG A 36 3.86 5.64 -11.25
N SER A 37 3.37 4.42 -11.19
CA SER A 37 2.05 4.14 -10.65
C SER A 37 2.09 3.91 -9.15
N GLU A 38 1.22 4.62 -8.44
CA GLU A 38 1.16 4.60 -6.98
C GLU A 38 -0.21 4.17 -6.45
N ASP A 39 -1.22 4.15 -7.31
CA ASP A 39 -2.60 3.95 -6.90
C ASP A 39 -2.87 2.49 -6.55
N VAL A 40 -3.55 2.30 -5.42
CA VAL A 40 -4.01 1.01 -4.92
C VAL A 40 -5.50 1.06 -4.69
N VAL A 41 -6.20 0.02 -5.15
CA VAL A 41 -7.61 -0.22 -4.83
C VAL A 41 -7.73 -1.60 -4.22
N VAL A 42 -8.50 -1.71 -3.14
CA VAL A 42 -8.79 -2.98 -2.47
C VAL A 42 -10.29 -3.20 -2.46
N ASP A 43 -10.73 -4.33 -2.99
CA ASP A 43 -12.10 -4.80 -2.88
C ASP A 43 -12.16 -5.99 -1.94
N THR A 44 -13.15 -6.02 -1.03
CA THR A 44 -13.32 -7.14 -0.11
C THR A 44 -14.59 -7.93 -0.39
N PHE A 45 -14.51 -9.23 -0.16
CA PHE A 45 -15.54 -10.21 -0.49
C PHE A 45 -15.83 -11.12 0.71
N GLY A 46 -17.10 -11.45 0.89
CA GLY A 46 -17.56 -12.43 1.85
C GLY A 46 -17.19 -13.87 1.46
N PRO A 47 -17.48 -14.85 2.32
CA PRO A 47 -17.14 -16.25 2.09
C PRO A 47 -17.85 -16.88 0.88
N ASP A 48 -19.01 -16.32 0.51
CA ASP A 48 -19.81 -16.67 -0.66
C ASP A 48 -19.30 -15.99 -1.96
N GLY A 49 -18.26 -15.17 -1.87
CA GLY A 49 -17.72 -14.40 -2.99
C GLY A 49 -18.50 -13.12 -3.29
N SER A 50 -19.52 -12.77 -2.51
CA SER A 50 -20.24 -11.50 -2.67
C SER A 50 -19.37 -10.32 -2.22
N SER A 51 -19.51 -9.16 -2.87
CA SER A 51 -18.86 -7.94 -2.40
C SER A 51 -19.44 -7.54 -1.05
N THR A 52 -18.58 -7.15 -0.11
CA THR A 52 -19.03 -6.64 1.20
C THR A 52 -19.47 -5.18 1.14
N GLY A 53 -19.21 -4.48 0.04
CA GLY A 53 -19.31 -3.02 -0.05
C GLY A 53 -18.19 -2.27 0.67
N LEU A 54 -17.25 -2.97 1.31
CA LEU A 54 -16.08 -2.40 1.96
C LEU A 54 -14.82 -2.58 1.09
N GLY A 55 -13.98 -1.56 1.07
CA GLY A 55 -12.73 -1.56 0.33
C GLY A 55 -11.75 -0.51 0.85
N LEU A 56 -10.61 -0.37 0.18
CA LEU A 56 -9.63 0.67 0.43
C LEU A 56 -9.24 1.37 -0.87
N VAL A 57 -8.93 2.65 -0.81
CA VAL A 57 -8.34 3.42 -1.92
C VAL A 57 -7.23 4.32 -1.41
N GLY A 58 -6.23 4.58 -2.24
CA GLY A 58 -5.17 5.54 -1.94
C GLY A 58 -3.90 5.24 -2.72
N THR A 59 -2.75 5.61 -2.16
CA THR A 59 -1.44 5.28 -2.74
C THR A 59 -0.56 4.52 -1.78
N TRP A 60 0.17 3.51 -2.27
CA TRP A 60 1.08 2.71 -1.44
C TRP A 60 2.30 3.49 -0.92
N THR A 61 2.51 4.69 -1.45
CA THR A 61 3.58 5.63 -1.10
C THR A 61 3.14 6.69 -0.09
N THR A 62 1.84 6.80 0.24
CA THR A 62 1.33 7.84 1.15
C THR A 62 0.34 7.31 2.17
N SER A 63 -0.84 6.86 1.75
CA SER A 63 -1.96 6.55 2.64
C SER A 63 -3.03 5.70 1.97
N LEU A 64 -3.82 5.01 2.79
CA LEU A 64 -5.02 4.27 2.39
C LEU A 64 -6.21 4.73 3.22
N LYS A 65 -7.36 4.91 2.56
CA LYS A 65 -8.63 5.29 3.16
C LYS A 65 -9.66 4.20 2.95
N VAL A 66 -10.53 4.02 3.93
CA VAL A 66 -11.67 3.11 3.82
C VAL A 66 -12.65 3.62 2.78
N VAL A 67 -13.22 2.73 1.99
CA VAL A 67 -14.37 2.98 1.14
C VAL A 67 -15.50 2.08 1.61
N GLU A 68 -16.67 2.67 1.84
CA GLU A 68 -17.88 1.94 2.20
C GLU A 68 -19.00 2.36 1.25
N ASN A 69 -19.53 1.41 0.49
CA ASN A 69 -20.61 1.62 -0.49
C ASN A 69 -20.30 2.78 -1.45
N GLY A 70 -19.06 2.84 -1.93
CA GLY A 70 -18.57 3.88 -2.86
C GLY A 70 -18.24 5.23 -2.21
N LYS A 71 -18.41 5.39 -0.90
CA LYS A 71 -18.06 6.62 -0.17
C LYS A 71 -16.71 6.45 0.52
N THR A 72 -15.78 7.36 0.23
CA THR A 72 -14.49 7.40 0.93
C THR A 72 -14.68 7.92 2.35
N GLY A 73 -14.29 7.12 3.33
CA GLY A 73 -14.29 7.42 4.75
C GLY A 73 -12.91 7.83 5.26
N GLY A 74 -12.63 7.47 6.51
CA GLY A 74 -11.39 7.80 7.20
C GLY A 74 -10.15 7.10 6.64
N GLU A 75 -8.99 7.70 6.91
CA GLU A 75 -7.69 7.07 6.70
C GLU A 75 -7.51 5.91 7.69
N ILE A 76 -7.05 4.76 7.19
CA ILE A 76 -6.74 3.58 8.01
C ILE A 76 -5.24 3.30 8.08
N TRP A 77 -4.46 3.85 7.14
CA TRP A 77 -3.02 3.68 7.09
C TRP A 77 -2.35 4.90 6.44
N HIS A 78 -1.17 5.25 6.92
CA HIS A 78 -0.29 6.29 6.40
C HIS A 78 1.17 5.83 6.49
N VAL A 79 2.03 6.29 5.59
CA VAL A 79 3.47 5.98 5.62
C VAL A 79 4.16 6.56 6.85
N GLY A 80 5.16 5.84 7.35
CA GLY A 80 6.03 6.37 8.41
C GLY A 80 7.07 7.36 7.88
N GLU A 81 7.83 7.94 8.80
CA GLU A 81 8.86 8.93 8.48
C GLU A 81 10.09 8.33 7.79
N LEU A 82 10.73 9.14 6.96
CA LEU A 82 12.09 8.91 6.47
C LEU A 82 13.11 9.56 7.40
N VAL A 83 14.35 9.08 7.38
CA VAL A 83 15.44 9.74 8.10
C VAL A 83 15.77 11.10 7.48
N ASP A 84 16.34 12.02 8.27
CA ASP A 84 16.87 13.28 7.75
C ASP A 84 17.85 13.03 6.60
N ASN A 85 17.71 13.84 5.54
CA ASN A 85 18.49 13.72 4.30
C ASN A 85 18.40 12.32 3.66
N ALA A 86 17.22 11.69 3.68
CA ALA A 86 16.98 10.35 3.14
C ALA A 86 17.58 10.11 1.75
N ALA A 87 17.51 11.09 0.84
CA ALA A 87 18.09 10.98 -0.50
C ALA A 87 19.62 10.71 -0.49
N GLN A 88 20.33 11.21 0.52
CA GLN A 88 21.77 10.96 0.74
C GLN A 88 22.02 9.72 1.62
N ARG A 89 20.96 9.13 2.19
CA ARG A 89 20.99 8.00 3.11
C ARG A 89 20.15 6.84 2.57
N TYR A 90 20.30 6.56 1.28
CA TYR A 90 19.70 5.41 0.59
C TYR A 90 18.17 5.33 0.61
N GLY A 91 17.47 6.44 0.89
CA GLY A 91 16.02 6.47 0.99
C GLY A 91 15.46 5.73 2.21
N LEU A 92 16.24 5.57 3.28
CA LEU A 92 15.85 4.78 4.45
C LEU A 92 14.68 5.40 5.23
N THR A 93 13.76 4.54 5.65
CA THR A 93 12.77 4.87 6.70
C THR A 93 13.45 4.93 8.06
N THR A 94 12.87 5.66 9.02
CA THR A 94 13.35 5.67 10.42
C THR A 94 13.33 4.26 11.03
N PHE A 95 12.33 3.47 10.67
CA PHE A 95 12.21 2.06 11.02
C PHE A 95 13.39 1.23 10.47
N ALA A 96 13.70 1.34 9.18
CA ALA A 96 14.79 0.59 8.56
C ALA A 96 16.15 0.94 9.18
N ALA A 97 16.39 2.23 9.44
CA ALA A 97 17.61 2.70 10.09
C ALA A 97 17.78 2.17 11.53
N SER A 98 16.68 1.83 12.21
CA SER A 98 16.72 1.32 13.59
C SER A 98 17.29 -0.10 13.71
N TYR A 99 17.18 -0.94 12.67
CA TYR A 99 17.63 -2.34 12.71
C TYR A 99 19.14 -2.52 12.86
N VAL A 100 19.92 -1.59 12.33
CA VAL A 100 21.39 -1.65 12.36
C VAL A 100 21.94 -1.01 13.64
N ARG A 101 21.07 -0.42 14.47
CA ARG A 101 21.48 0.19 15.72
C ARG A 101 21.81 -0.88 16.75
N ILE A 102 23.06 -0.91 17.17
CA ILE A 102 23.45 -1.63 18.40
C ILE A 102 23.04 -0.74 19.57
N SER A 103 22.04 -1.15 20.34
CA SER A 103 21.67 -0.52 21.61
C SER A 103 22.62 -1.01 22.71
N ALA A 104 23.26 -0.09 23.43
CA ALA A 104 23.99 -0.43 24.65
C ALA A 104 23.01 -0.96 25.70
N ARG A 105 23.35 -2.10 26.32
CA ARG A 105 22.65 -2.64 27.49
C ARG A 105 23.08 -1.91 28.75
#